data_AF-A0A2A4WH37-F1
#
_entry.id   AF-A0A2A4WH37-F1
#
_cell.length_a   1.000
_cell.length_b   1.000
_cell.length_c   1.000
_cell.angle_alpha   90.00
_cell.angle_beta   90.00
_cell.angle_gamma   90.00
#
_symmetry.space_group_name_H-M   'P 1'
#
loop_
_entity.id
_entity.type
_entity.pdbx_description
1 polymer ?
#
loop_
_entity_poly.entity_id
_entity_poly.type
_entity_poly.pdbx_seq_one_letter_code
_entity_poly.pdbx_strand_id
1 'polypeptide(L)'
;MNADVSGWREHFVAIRSNKFFEMAVVTIIILSAMMIGAATYDIAPHWMNVLKGFDIAVTAFFLIELVIRMIAEKRLRDFFKKGWNIFDFLIVTVSLIPIDESELVLLARLLRIFRMLRLVSMVPEMRILMDALVKAIPRIGYVVLLMFIIFYIYGAIGSFLFEKINPVLWGDISISMLTLFRVATFEDWTDVMYETMVVFPYSWAFYLSFIFLTAFVFLNMMIGVVLDVMQEEHENHNRKEGHGTAGDIKHIKDKTESMEQRLVRMEALLEQVVSRKSG
;
A
#
# COMPACT_ATOMS: atom_id res chain seq x y z
N MET A 1 2.16 29.86 26.84
CA MET A 1 3.44 29.72 26.11
C MET A 1 3.27 28.74 24.94
N ASN A 2 2.34 29.03 24.01
CA ASN A 2 1.81 28.06 23.02
C ASN A 2 1.70 28.61 21.58
N ALA A 3 2.28 29.77 21.29
CA ALA A 3 2.11 30.44 19.99
C ALA A 3 3.28 30.25 19.01
N ASP A 4 4.44 29.80 19.49
CA ASP A 4 5.66 29.76 18.66
C ASP A 4 5.82 28.43 17.89
N VAL A 5 5.32 27.32 18.43
CA VAL A 5 5.51 25.97 17.84
C VAL A 5 4.77 25.77 16.51
N SER A 6 3.69 26.54 16.25
CA SER A 6 2.95 26.47 14.99
C SER A 6 3.69 27.12 13.82
N GLY A 7 4.40 28.24 14.05
CA GLY A 7 5.09 28.99 13.00
C GLY A 7 6.27 28.22 12.39
N TRP A 8 7.02 27.49 13.21
CA TRP A 8 8.11 26.64 12.73
C TRP A 8 7.59 25.45 11.92
N ARG A 9 6.51 24.78 12.35
CA ARG A 9 5.91 23.67 11.59
C ARG A 9 5.43 24.13 10.21
N GLU A 10 4.82 25.30 10.10
CA GLU A 10 4.37 25.86 8.81
C GLU A 10 5.55 26.25 7.91
N HIS A 11 6.61 26.84 8.46
CA HIS A 11 7.84 27.12 7.71
C HIS A 11 8.52 25.83 7.19
N PHE A 12 8.61 24.78 8.01
CA PHE A 12 9.17 23.50 7.59
C PHE A 12 8.31 22.81 6.53
N VAL A 13 6.98 22.90 6.64
CA VAL A 13 6.06 22.41 5.61
C VAL A 13 6.22 23.20 4.31
N ALA A 14 6.39 24.52 4.37
CA ALA A 14 6.63 25.38 3.22
C ALA A 14 7.99 25.14 2.54
N ILE A 15 9.03 24.84 3.33
CA ILE A 15 10.34 24.43 2.80
C ILE A 15 10.24 23.05 2.14
N ARG A 16 9.51 22.11 2.75
CA ARG A 16 9.31 20.75 2.18
C ARG A 16 8.43 20.76 0.93
N SER A 17 7.47 21.67 0.82
CA SER A 17 6.61 21.80 -0.36
C SER A 17 7.26 22.60 -1.50
N ASN A 18 8.48 23.10 -1.31
CA ASN A 18 9.21 23.74 -2.37
C ASN A 18 9.69 22.71 -3.39
N LYS A 19 9.14 22.77 -4.61
CA LYS A 19 9.50 21.89 -5.73
C LYS A 19 11.00 21.83 -6.03
N PHE A 20 11.74 22.91 -5.77
CA PHE A 20 13.20 22.91 -5.94
C PHE A 20 13.90 22.02 -4.90
N PHE A 21 13.44 22.10 -3.66
CA PHE A 21 13.95 21.28 -2.56
C PHE A 21 13.65 19.79 -2.80
N GLU A 22 12.42 19.50 -3.21
CA GLU A 22 11.99 18.15 -3.59
C GLU A 22 12.81 17.59 -4.77
N MET A 23 12.99 18.38 -5.83
CA MET A 23 13.80 17.99 -7.00
C MET A 23 15.27 17.79 -6.65
N ALA A 24 15.84 18.62 -5.78
CA ALA A 24 17.20 18.44 -5.29
C ALA A 24 17.34 17.11 -4.53
N VAL A 25 16.41 16.81 -3.62
CA VAL A 25 16.41 15.54 -2.86
C VAL A 25 16.22 14.32 -3.77
N VAL A 26 15.30 14.37 -4.73
CA VAL A 26 15.10 13.29 -5.70
C VAL A 26 16.36 13.08 -6.55
N THR A 27 16.98 14.16 -7.01
CA THR A 27 18.25 14.10 -7.76
C THR A 27 19.34 13.46 -6.91
N ILE A 28 19.44 13.84 -5.64
CA ILE A 28 20.39 13.28 -4.70
C ILE A 28 20.19 11.77 -4.53
N ILE A 29 18.94 11.32 -4.42
CA ILE A 29 18.65 9.89 -4.25
C ILE A 29 18.90 9.10 -5.53
N ILE A 30 18.56 9.65 -6.70
CA ILE A 30 18.87 9.03 -8.00
C ILE A 30 20.38 8.90 -8.17
N LEU A 31 21.15 9.95 -7.87
CA LEU A 31 22.60 9.89 -7.88
C LEU A 31 23.12 8.84 -6.90
N SER A 32 22.56 8.75 -5.69
CA SER A 32 22.93 7.71 -4.72
C SER A 32 22.62 6.28 -5.19
N ALA A 33 21.47 6.08 -5.85
CA ALA A 33 21.11 4.79 -6.44
C ALA A 33 22.03 4.42 -7.62
N MET A 34 22.31 5.36 -8.51
CA MET A 34 23.28 5.20 -9.60
C MET A 34 24.70 4.92 -9.06
N MET A 35 25.07 5.53 -7.93
CA MET A 35 26.35 5.32 -7.27
C MET A 35 26.52 3.89 -6.74
N ILE A 36 25.45 3.28 -6.20
CA ILE A 36 25.47 1.87 -5.78
C ILE A 36 25.64 0.94 -7.00
N GLY A 37 25.04 1.29 -8.13
CA GLY A 37 25.26 0.61 -9.40
C GLY A 37 26.67 0.82 -9.95
N ALA A 38 27.25 2.01 -9.83
CA ALA A 38 28.61 2.28 -10.25
C ALA A 38 29.64 1.55 -9.38
N ALA A 39 29.35 1.34 -8.09
CA ALA A 39 30.23 0.64 -7.15
C ALA A 39 30.38 -0.87 -7.44
N THR A 40 29.67 -1.42 -8.43
CA THR A 40 29.96 -2.76 -8.98
C THR A 40 31.13 -2.76 -9.96
N TYR A 41 31.62 -1.58 -10.35
CA TYR A 41 32.82 -1.38 -11.17
C TYR A 41 33.96 -0.80 -10.32
N ASP A 42 35.21 -1.06 -10.71
CA ASP A 42 36.38 -0.45 -10.09
C ASP A 42 36.47 1.05 -10.43
N ILE A 43 35.83 1.89 -9.62
CA ILE A 43 35.89 3.34 -9.75
C ILE A 43 37.15 3.88 -9.07
N ALA A 44 37.74 4.94 -9.63
CA ALA A 44 38.90 5.61 -9.03
C ALA A 44 38.65 6.01 -7.55
N PRO A 45 39.64 5.86 -6.66
CA PRO A 45 39.47 6.08 -5.21
C PRO A 45 38.94 7.47 -4.81
N HIS A 46 39.21 8.51 -5.62
CA HIS A 46 38.71 9.85 -5.37
C HIS A 46 37.18 9.94 -5.42
N TRP A 47 36.55 9.31 -6.43
CA TRP A 47 35.10 9.30 -6.57
C TRP A 47 34.45 8.54 -5.41
N MET A 48 35.04 7.43 -4.96
CA MET A 48 34.54 6.67 -3.82
C MET A 48 34.42 7.52 -2.54
N ASN A 49 35.38 8.42 -2.30
CA ASN A 49 35.34 9.29 -1.12
C ASN A 49 34.28 10.40 -1.23
N VAL A 50 34.12 10.99 -2.41
CA VAL A 50 33.03 11.96 -2.69
C VAL A 50 31.66 11.30 -2.49
N LEU A 51 31.51 10.07 -3.00
CA LEU A 51 30.32 9.24 -2.87
C LEU A 51 29.97 8.96 -1.40
N LYS A 52 30.95 8.56 -0.60
CA LYS A 52 30.78 8.32 0.84
C LYS A 52 30.39 9.59 1.60
N GLY A 53 31.06 10.72 1.30
CA GLY A 53 30.75 12.01 1.93
C GLY A 53 29.31 12.46 1.65
N PHE A 54 28.84 12.23 0.42
CA PHE A 54 27.48 12.53 0.02
C PHE A 54 26.43 11.67 0.76
N ASP A 55 26.65 10.36 0.85
CA ASP A 55 25.77 9.44 1.58
C ASP A 55 25.65 9.83 3.08
N ILE A 56 26.76 10.24 3.69
CA ILE A 56 26.79 10.77 5.06
C ILE A 56 25.98 12.07 5.15
N ALA A 57 26.16 13.01 4.22
CA ALA A 57 25.41 14.27 4.21
C ALA A 57 23.89 14.05 4.10
N VAL A 58 23.47 13.13 3.22
CA VAL A 58 22.06 12.75 3.09
C VAL A 58 21.55 12.12 4.38
N THR A 59 22.31 11.20 4.99
CA THR A 59 21.94 10.57 6.25
C THR A 59 21.78 11.60 7.38
N ALA A 60 22.71 12.57 7.46
CA ALA A 60 22.64 13.66 8.42
C ALA A 60 21.41 14.55 8.19
N PHE A 61 21.08 14.86 6.92
CA PHE A 61 19.88 15.61 6.57
C PHE A 61 18.62 14.92 7.12
N PHE A 62 18.45 13.62 6.84
CA PHE A 62 17.30 12.85 7.32
C PHE A 62 17.24 12.74 8.84
N LEU A 63 18.39 12.60 9.48
CA LEU A 63 18.48 12.57 10.93
C LEU A 63 17.98 13.90 11.53
N ILE A 64 18.45 15.02 11.00
CA ILE A 64 18.02 16.35 11.44
C ILE A 64 16.53 16.53 11.22
N GLU A 65 16.02 16.19 10.03
CA GLU A 65 14.59 16.25 9.71
C GLU A 65 13.75 15.41 10.68
N LEU A 66 14.16 14.16 10.94
CA LEU A 66 13.50 13.25 11.86
C LEU A 66 13.45 13.81 13.27
N VAL A 67 14.58 14.32 13.78
CA VAL A 67 14.69 14.92 15.12
C VAL A 67 13.76 16.13 15.24
N ILE A 68 13.76 17.03 14.24
CA ILE A 68 12.85 18.19 14.21
C ILE A 68 11.40 17.71 14.28
N ARG A 69 11.03 16.69 13.49
CA ARG A 69 9.67 16.14 13.46
C ARG A 69 9.27 15.48 14.77
N MET A 70 10.20 14.83 15.46
CA MET A 70 9.98 14.24 16.79
C MET A 70 9.77 15.31 17.86
N ILE A 71 10.59 16.38 17.86
CA ILE A 71 10.49 17.50 18.82
C ILE A 71 9.20 18.31 18.58
N ALA A 72 8.76 18.42 17.33
CA ALA A 72 7.55 19.16 16.98
C ALA A 72 6.25 18.52 17.51
N GLU A 73 6.26 17.25 17.92
CA GLU A 73 5.10 16.60 18.51
C GLU A 73 5.01 16.82 20.04
N LYS A 74 3.80 17.13 20.50
CA LYS A 74 3.53 17.46 21.92
C LYS A 74 3.97 16.36 22.89
N ARG A 75 3.94 15.10 22.46
CA ARG A 75 4.41 13.93 23.21
C ARG A 75 5.12 13.00 22.24
N LEU A 76 6.30 12.51 22.63
CA LEU A 76 7.05 11.54 21.82
C LEU A 76 6.23 10.27 21.49
N ARG A 77 5.33 9.85 22.38
CA ARG A 77 4.43 8.71 22.13
C ARG A 77 3.48 8.93 20.96
N ASP A 78 3.11 10.17 20.65
CA ASP A 78 2.22 10.47 19.53
C ASP A 78 2.94 10.39 18.18
N PHE A 79 4.27 10.57 18.18
CA PHE A 79 5.10 10.33 17.01
C PHE A 79 5.03 8.86 16.56
N PHE A 80 5.19 7.93 17.51
CA PHE A 80 5.18 6.48 17.26
C PHE A 80 3.79 5.86 17.04
N LYS A 81 2.71 6.65 17.02
CA LYS A 81 1.38 6.17 16.60
C LYS A 81 1.16 6.28 15.09
N LYS A 82 1.98 7.09 14.40
CA LYS A 82 1.85 7.33 12.96
C LYS A 82 2.77 6.35 12.22
N GLY A 83 2.20 5.45 11.41
CA GLY A 83 2.97 4.40 10.71
C GLY A 83 4.16 4.94 9.91
N TRP A 84 3.95 6.03 9.15
CA TRP A 84 5.00 6.69 8.39
C TRP A 84 6.15 7.26 9.24
N ASN A 85 5.85 7.73 10.46
CA ASN A 85 6.89 8.22 11.38
C ASN A 85 7.73 7.07 11.93
N ILE A 86 7.12 5.91 12.21
CA ILE A 86 7.83 4.69 12.62
C ILE A 86 8.74 4.22 11.49
N PHE A 87 8.24 4.22 10.25
CA PHE A 87 9.02 3.86 9.07
C PHE A 87 10.24 4.79 8.90
N ASP A 88 10.04 6.11 8.93
CA ASP A 88 11.13 7.09 8.83
C ASP A 88 12.17 6.90 9.95
N PHE A 89 11.71 6.67 11.18
CA PHE A 89 12.59 6.40 12.31
C PHE A 89 13.43 5.12 12.12
N LEU A 90 12.82 4.03 11.66
CA LEU A 90 13.51 2.77 11.39
C LEU A 90 14.57 2.95 10.31
N ILE A 91 14.20 3.60 9.20
CA ILE A 91 15.08 3.84 8.06
C ILE A 91 16.32 4.64 8.46
N VAL A 92 16.14 5.72 9.23
CA VAL A 92 17.26 6.54 9.72
C VAL A 92 18.11 5.79 10.74
N THR A 93 17.50 5.03 11.65
CA THR A 93 18.24 4.28 12.67
C THR A 93 19.12 3.19 12.03
N VAL A 94 18.54 2.39 11.11
CA VAL A 94 19.29 1.37 10.37
C VAL A 94 20.41 1.99 9.53
N SER A 95 20.17 3.18 9.00
CA SER A 95 21.14 3.92 8.19
C SER A 95 22.35 4.45 8.96
N LEU A 96 22.22 4.66 10.28
CA LEU A 96 23.31 5.13 11.13
C LEU A 96 24.23 4.02 11.60
N ILE A 97 23.82 2.75 11.45
CA ILE A 97 24.63 1.60 11.86
C ILE A 97 25.90 1.58 10.99
N PRO A 98 27.09 1.74 11.58
CA PRO A 98 28.33 1.58 10.85
C PRO A 98 28.47 0.13 10.41
N ILE A 99 28.77 -0.04 9.13
CA ILE A 99 29.03 -1.35 8.54
C ILE A 99 30.53 -1.59 8.67
N ASP A 100 30.93 -2.40 9.65
CA ASP A 100 32.31 -2.89 9.76
C ASP A 100 32.49 -4.21 8.98
N GLU A 101 33.71 -4.44 8.47
CA GLU A 101 34.01 -5.44 7.45
C GLU A 101 34.17 -6.90 7.95
N SER A 102 33.83 -7.22 9.19
CA SER A 102 33.88 -8.60 9.72
C SER A 102 32.51 -9.27 9.71
N GLU A 103 32.41 -10.54 9.25
CA GLU A 103 31.30 -11.53 9.23
C GLU A 103 29.88 -11.06 8.81
N LEU A 104 29.50 -9.83 9.16
CA LEU A 104 28.27 -9.12 8.84
C LEU A 104 28.31 -8.48 7.44
N VAL A 105 29.30 -8.74 6.59
CA VAL A 105 29.40 -8.15 5.23
C VAL A 105 28.14 -8.40 4.41
N LEU A 106 27.52 -9.57 4.53
CA LEU A 106 26.24 -9.88 3.87
C LEU A 106 25.09 -9.04 4.44
N LEU A 107 24.98 -8.95 5.77
CA LEU A 107 23.95 -8.16 6.42
C LEU A 107 24.10 -6.67 6.10
N ALA A 108 25.32 -6.16 6.16
CA ALA A 108 25.71 -4.84 5.68
C ALA A 108 25.30 -4.55 4.23
N ARG A 109 25.51 -5.51 3.32
CA ARG A 109 25.05 -5.43 1.92
C ARG A 109 23.52 -5.45 1.81
N LEU A 110 22.79 -5.99 2.77
CA LEU A 110 21.33 -5.89 2.81
C LEU A 110 20.89 -4.56 3.43
N LEU A 111 21.57 -4.07 4.47
CA LEU A 111 21.27 -2.81 5.14
C LEU A 111 21.37 -1.60 4.20
N ARG A 112 22.23 -1.67 3.17
CA ARG A 112 22.31 -0.61 2.14
C ARG A 112 20.99 -0.41 1.36
N ILE A 113 20.11 -1.41 1.27
CA ILE A 113 18.80 -1.30 0.59
C ILE A 113 17.92 -0.27 1.32
N PHE A 114 17.99 -0.18 2.65
CA PHE A 114 17.22 0.80 3.43
C PHE A 114 17.57 2.25 3.05
N ARG A 115 18.78 2.50 2.53
CA ARG A 115 19.17 3.83 2.03
C ARG A 115 18.37 4.21 0.78
N MET A 116 18.08 3.25 -0.09
CA MET A 116 17.21 3.47 -1.26
C MET A 116 15.75 3.69 -0.85
N LEU A 117 15.29 3.00 0.21
CA LEU A 117 13.95 3.16 0.76
C LEU A 117 13.67 4.56 1.34
N ARG A 118 14.71 5.36 1.60
CA ARG A 118 14.57 6.78 1.97
C ARG A 118 13.83 7.60 0.90
N LEU A 119 13.82 7.16 -0.36
CA LEU A 119 13.01 7.75 -1.44
C LEU A 119 11.53 7.77 -1.06
N VAL A 120 11.04 6.65 -0.51
CA VAL A 120 9.64 6.50 -0.09
C VAL A 120 9.33 7.46 1.06
N SER A 121 10.26 7.63 1.99
CA SER A 121 10.15 8.59 3.08
C SER A 121 10.11 10.04 2.58
N MET A 122 10.87 10.40 1.54
CA MET A 122 10.93 11.79 1.08
C MET A 122 9.75 12.20 0.22
N VAL A 123 9.36 11.33 -0.73
CA VAL A 123 8.43 11.67 -1.81
C VAL A 123 6.99 11.45 -1.34
N PRO A 124 6.21 12.52 -1.08
CA PRO A 124 4.83 12.38 -0.59
C PRO A 124 3.95 11.57 -1.55
N GLU A 125 4.17 11.67 -2.86
CA GLU A 125 3.47 10.94 -3.91
C GLU A 125 3.66 9.42 -3.75
N MET A 126 4.87 8.97 -3.39
CA MET A 126 5.14 7.56 -3.12
C MET A 126 4.36 7.07 -1.91
N ARG A 127 4.23 7.90 -0.86
CA ARG A 127 3.42 7.57 0.32
C ARG A 127 1.95 7.44 -0.03
N ILE A 128 1.43 8.35 -0.86
CA ILE A 128 0.03 8.30 -1.34
C ILE A 128 -0.21 7.01 -2.12
N LEU A 129 0.71 6.64 -3.03
CA LEU A 129 0.61 5.41 -3.81
C LEU A 129 0.67 4.17 -2.90
N MET A 130 1.61 4.12 -1.95
CA MET A 130 1.70 3.00 -1.01
C MET A 130 0.50 2.91 -0.08
N ASP A 131 -0.02 4.05 0.41
CA ASP A 131 -1.24 4.09 1.20
C ASP A 131 -2.43 3.55 0.39
N ALA A 132 -2.50 3.86 -0.90
CA ALA A 132 -3.54 3.31 -1.80
C ALA A 132 -3.39 1.80 -1.97
N LEU A 133 -2.18 1.29 -2.18
CA LEU A 133 -1.90 -0.16 -2.27
C LEU A 133 -2.26 -0.88 -0.97
N VAL A 134 -1.83 -0.35 0.19
CA VAL A 134 -2.11 -0.94 1.50
C VAL A 134 -3.60 -0.93 1.81
N LYS A 135 -4.33 0.13 1.44
CA LYS A 135 -5.80 0.19 1.56
C LYS A 135 -6.53 -0.83 0.67
N ALA A 136 -5.91 -1.27 -0.43
CA ALA A 136 -6.48 -2.29 -1.30
C ALA A 136 -6.28 -3.72 -0.74
N ILE A 137 -5.24 -3.98 0.06
CA ILE A 137 -4.94 -5.31 0.61
C ILE A 137 -6.13 -5.94 1.36
N PRO A 138 -6.84 -5.24 2.28
CA PRO A 138 -7.98 -5.82 2.97
C PRO A 138 -9.10 -6.30 2.05
N ARG A 139 -9.31 -5.61 0.91
CA ARG A 139 -10.39 -5.95 -0.05
C ARG A 139 -10.16 -7.33 -0.67
N ILE A 140 -8.91 -7.73 -0.89
CA ILE A 140 -8.56 -9.03 -1.49
C ILE A 140 -8.18 -10.11 -0.45
N GLY A 141 -8.18 -9.80 0.85
CA GLY A 141 -7.65 -10.69 1.89
C GLY A 141 -8.31 -12.07 1.94
N TYR A 142 -9.64 -12.14 1.84
CA TYR A 142 -10.37 -13.41 1.80
C TYR A 142 -10.05 -14.25 0.56
N VAL A 143 -9.84 -13.58 -0.59
CA VAL A 143 -9.44 -14.26 -1.83
C VAL A 143 -8.03 -14.83 -1.70
N VAL A 144 -7.10 -14.07 -1.12
CA VAL A 144 -5.73 -14.56 -0.86
C VAL A 144 -5.76 -15.80 0.03
N LEU A 145 -6.61 -15.83 1.06
CA LEU A 145 -6.77 -17.01 1.92
C LEU A 145 -7.34 -18.21 1.14
N LEU A 146 -8.36 -17.99 0.31
CA LEU A 146 -8.93 -19.04 -0.54
C LEU A 146 -7.88 -19.59 -1.53
N MET A 147 -7.14 -18.70 -2.18
CA MET A 147 -6.02 -19.05 -3.07
C MET A 147 -4.96 -19.87 -2.34
N PHE A 148 -4.60 -19.47 -1.12
CA PHE A 148 -3.65 -20.22 -0.29
C PHE A 148 -4.16 -21.64 0.02
N ILE A 149 -5.44 -21.81 0.36
CA ILE A 149 -6.04 -23.13 0.60
C ILE A 149 -5.99 -23.99 -0.67
N ILE A 150 -6.34 -23.42 -1.82
CA ILE A 150 -6.30 -24.12 -3.12
C ILE A 150 -4.87 -24.57 -3.43
N PHE A 151 -3.90 -23.67 -3.29
CA PHE A 151 -2.48 -23.96 -3.49
C PHE A 151 -1.99 -25.06 -2.57
N TYR A 152 -2.35 -25.01 -1.28
CA TYR A 152 -1.95 -26.02 -0.32
C TYR A 152 -2.50 -27.41 -0.67
N ILE A 153 -3.79 -27.50 -1.03
CA ILE A 153 -4.42 -28.77 -1.42
C ILE A 153 -3.74 -29.36 -2.67
N TYR A 154 -3.60 -28.55 -3.73
CA TYR A 154 -2.95 -29.01 -4.95
C TYR A 154 -1.46 -29.28 -4.75
N GLY A 155 -0.77 -28.52 -3.91
CA GLY A 155 0.64 -28.73 -3.58
C GLY A 155 0.86 -30.02 -2.79
N ALA A 156 -0.05 -30.35 -1.87
CA ALA A 156 -0.02 -31.63 -1.15
C ALA A 156 -0.28 -32.82 -2.08
N ILE A 157 -1.25 -32.70 -3.00
CA ILE A 157 -1.53 -33.73 -4.01
C ILE A 157 -0.34 -33.88 -4.96
N GLY A 158 0.19 -32.77 -5.46
CA GLY A 158 1.30 -32.74 -6.42
C GLY A 158 2.60 -33.32 -5.83
N SER A 159 2.96 -32.93 -4.61
CA SER A 159 4.11 -33.54 -3.92
C SER A 159 3.92 -35.05 -3.76
N PHE A 160 2.76 -35.49 -3.29
CA PHE A 160 2.49 -36.92 -3.12
C PHE A 160 2.55 -37.72 -4.44
N LEU A 161 2.06 -37.16 -5.55
CA LEU A 161 1.99 -37.86 -6.83
C LEU A 161 3.28 -37.76 -7.66
N PHE A 162 3.95 -36.62 -7.65
CA PHE A 162 4.98 -36.27 -8.64
C PHE A 162 6.38 -36.11 -8.05
N GLU A 163 6.58 -36.20 -6.72
CA GLU A 163 7.90 -36.14 -6.06
C GLU A 163 8.92 -37.07 -6.73
N LYS A 164 8.54 -38.31 -7.03
CA LYS A 164 9.45 -39.31 -7.64
C LYS A 164 9.82 -39.00 -9.09
N ILE A 165 9.05 -38.16 -9.77
CA ILE A 165 9.31 -37.76 -11.16
C ILE A 165 10.31 -36.61 -11.16
N ASN A 166 10.02 -35.57 -10.39
CA ASN A 166 10.87 -34.39 -10.30
C ASN A 166 10.88 -33.83 -8.86
N PRO A 167 11.84 -34.23 -8.01
CA PRO A 167 11.90 -33.78 -6.62
C PRO A 167 12.28 -32.28 -6.50
N VAL A 168 12.81 -31.66 -7.57
CA VAL A 168 13.09 -30.22 -7.58
C VAL A 168 11.79 -29.41 -7.67
N LEU A 169 10.78 -29.94 -8.36
CA LEU A 169 9.48 -29.28 -8.53
C LEU A 169 8.43 -29.76 -7.52
N TRP A 170 8.56 -30.98 -7.01
CA TRP A 170 7.53 -31.66 -6.22
C TRP A 170 8.03 -32.25 -4.90
N GLY A 171 9.26 -31.95 -4.48
CA GLY A 171 9.93 -32.61 -3.35
C GLY A 171 9.20 -32.49 -2.01
N ASP A 172 8.53 -31.36 -1.78
CA ASP A 172 7.66 -31.16 -0.62
C ASP A 172 6.49 -30.24 -0.96
N ILE A 173 5.57 -30.05 -0.01
CA ILE A 173 4.35 -29.25 -0.20
C ILE A 173 4.70 -27.79 -0.54
N SER A 174 5.74 -27.23 0.08
CA SER A 174 6.14 -25.83 -0.10
C SER A 174 6.79 -25.61 -1.47
N ILE A 175 7.68 -26.52 -1.89
CA ILE A 175 8.25 -26.53 -3.24
C ILE A 175 7.14 -26.71 -4.28
N SER A 176 6.20 -27.63 -4.04
CA SER A 176 5.06 -27.86 -4.94
C SER A 176 4.15 -26.64 -5.06
N MET A 177 3.90 -25.92 -3.96
CA MET A 177 3.17 -24.64 -4.01
C MET A 177 3.91 -23.57 -4.83
N LEU A 178 5.25 -23.55 -4.80
CA LEU A 178 6.04 -22.65 -5.64
C LEU A 178 5.96 -23.03 -7.12
N THR A 179 6.02 -24.33 -7.45
CA THR A 179 5.77 -24.84 -8.80
C THR A 179 4.36 -24.46 -9.28
N LEU A 180 3.35 -24.60 -8.41
CA LEU A 180 1.97 -24.21 -8.72
C LEU A 180 1.80 -22.69 -8.85
N PHE A 181 2.63 -21.88 -8.18
CA PHE A 181 2.66 -20.43 -8.40
C PHE A 181 3.08 -20.09 -9.82
N ARG A 182 4.14 -20.74 -10.33
CA ARG A 182 4.58 -20.65 -11.73
C ARG A 182 3.47 -21.04 -12.70
N VAL A 183 2.78 -22.15 -12.41
CA VAL A 183 1.62 -22.62 -13.20
C VAL A 183 0.47 -21.61 -13.18
N ALA A 184 0.16 -21.03 -12.02
CA ALA A 184 -0.93 -20.06 -11.87
C ALA A 184 -0.67 -18.74 -12.61
N THR A 185 0.60 -18.37 -12.82
CA THR A 185 0.98 -17.24 -13.69
C THR A 185 1.01 -17.59 -15.18
N PHE A 186 0.57 -18.80 -15.55
CA PHE A 186 0.60 -19.36 -16.91
C PHE A 186 2.00 -19.45 -17.51
N GLU A 187 3.04 -19.44 -16.68
CA GLU A 187 4.42 -19.53 -17.12
C GLU A 187 4.82 -21.01 -17.18
N ASP A 188 5.25 -21.49 -18.35
CA ASP A 188 5.85 -22.82 -18.58
C ASP A 188 5.08 -24.02 -17.96
N TRP A 189 3.78 -23.88 -17.74
CA TRP A 189 2.96 -24.91 -17.10
C TRP A 189 2.83 -26.17 -17.96
N THR A 190 2.96 -26.05 -19.28
CA THR A 190 2.93 -27.18 -20.21
C THR A 190 4.14 -28.08 -20.05
N ASP A 191 5.32 -27.52 -19.77
CA ASP A 191 6.55 -28.31 -19.63
C ASP A 191 6.51 -29.14 -18.34
N VAL A 192 6.07 -28.52 -17.25
CA VAL A 192 5.83 -29.20 -15.97
C VAL A 192 4.77 -30.31 -16.15
N MET A 193 3.71 -30.02 -16.89
CA MET A 193 2.68 -31.01 -17.21
C MET A 193 3.23 -32.16 -18.04
N TYR A 194 3.91 -31.88 -19.15
CA TYR A 194 4.42 -32.91 -20.07
C TYR A 194 5.41 -33.84 -19.38
N GLU A 195 6.26 -33.33 -18.49
CA GLU A 195 7.17 -34.15 -17.69
C GLU A 195 6.39 -35.19 -16.85
N THR A 196 5.34 -34.76 -16.15
CA THR A 196 4.51 -35.69 -15.37
C THR A 196 3.66 -36.61 -16.26
N MET A 197 3.28 -36.17 -17.46
CA MET A 197 2.49 -36.98 -18.41
C MET A 197 3.24 -38.19 -18.95
N VAL A 198 4.57 -38.14 -19.00
CA VAL A 198 5.41 -39.29 -19.40
C VAL A 198 5.15 -40.50 -18.50
N VAL A 199 4.88 -40.26 -17.21
CA VAL A 199 4.62 -41.31 -16.21
C VAL A 199 3.12 -41.47 -15.92
N PHE A 200 2.39 -40.36 -15.85
CA PHE A 200 0.95 -40.32 -15.60
C PHE A 200 0.22 -39.67 -16.78
N PRO A 201 -0.20 -40.43 -17.82
CA PRO A 201 -0.76 -39.86 -19.05
C PRO A 201 -1.98 -38.95 -18.86
N TYR A 202 -2.69 -39.06 -17.74
CA TYR A 202 -3.84 -38.22 -17.40
C TYR A 202 -3.51 -37.05 -16.46
N SER A 203 -2.23 -36.80 -16.14
CA SER A 203 -1.84 -35.72 -15.23
C SER A 203 -2.24 -34.34 -15.75
N TRP A 204 -2.46 -34.18 -17.06
CA TRP A 204 -3.02 -32.95 -17.64
C TRP A 204 -4.30 -32.47 -16.93
N ALA A 205 -5.12 -33.40 -16.43
CA ALA A 205 -6.35 -33.05 -15.73
C ALA A 205 -6.08 -32.28 -14.42
N PHE A 206 -5.00 -32.63 -13.70
CA PHE A 206 -4.58 -31.93 -12.48
C PHE A 206 -4.19 -30.48 -12.76
N TYR A 207 -3.42 -30.22 -13.82
CA TYR A 207 -3.00 -28.87 -14.18
C TYR A 207 -4.16 -28.05 -14.73
N LEU A 208 -4.98 -28.61 -15.63
CA LEU A 208 -6.12 -27.87 -16.18
C LEU A 208 -7.18 -27.57 -15.11
N SER A 209 -7.44 -28.49 -14.17
CA SER A 209 -8.37 -28.23 -13.07
C SER A 209 -7.84 -27.16 -12.12
N PHE A 210 -6.54 -27.17 -11.83
CA PHE A 210 -5.89 -26.13 -11.03
C PHE A 210 -6.00 -24.77 -11.72
N ILE A 211 -5.55 -24.68 -12.98
CA ILE A 211 -5.55 -23.46 -13.78
C ILE A 211 -6.97 -22.88 -13.89
N PHE A 212 -7.96 -23.73 -14.20
CA PHE A 212 -9.34 -23.28 -14.30
C PHE A 212 -9.85 -22.71 -12.98
N LEU A 213 -9.58 -23.40 -11.87
CA LEU A 213 -9.99 -22.96 -10.54
C LEU A 213 -9.31 -21.64 -10.14
N THR A 214 -7.99 -21.52 -10.32
CA THR A 214 -7.26 -20.30 -9.97
C THR A 214 -7.62 -19.12 -10.87
N ALA A 215 -7.78 -19.36 -12.18
CA ALA A 215 -8.22 -18.32 -13.12
C ALA A 215 -9.65 -17.86 -12.81
N PHE A 216 -10.54 -18.77 -12.45
CA PHE A 216 -11.91 -18.44 -12.05
C PHE A 216 -11.94 -17.60 -10.77
N VAL A 217 -11.18 -17.99 -9.74
CA VAL A 217 -11.07 -17.21 -8.49
C VAL A 217 -10.48 -15.82 -8.77
N PHE A 218 -9.43 -15.73 -9.58
CA PHE A 218 -8.82 -14.46 -9.96
C PHE A 218 -9.78 -13.55 -10.73
N LEU A 219 -10.52 -14.10 -11.70
CA LEU A 219 -11.51 -13.36 -12.48
C LEU A 219 -12.63 -12.83 -11.58
N ASN A 220 -13.17 -13.66 -10.67
CA ASN A 220 -14.21 -13.24 -9.73
C ASN A 220 -13.72 -12.17 -8.75
N MET A 221 -12.46 -12.26 -8.31
CA MET A 221 -11.85 -11.20 -7.51
C MET A 221 -11.74 -9.89 -8.29
N MET A 222 -11.26 -9.94 -9.54
CA MET A 222 -11.14 -8.74 -10.36
C MET A 222 -12.51 -8.10 -10.60
N ILE A 223 -13.52 -8.89 -10.92
CA ILE A 223 -14.90 -8.41 -11.08
C ILE A 223 -15.39 -7.80 -9.76
N GLY A 224 -15.18 -8.48 -8.62
CA GLY A 224 -15.55 -7.95 -7.31
C GLY A 224 -14.92 -6.59 -7.01
N VAL A 225 -13.60 -6.47 -7.17
CA VAL A 225 -12.88 -5.21 -6.94
C VAL A 225 -13.34 -4.11 -7.90
N VAL A 226 -13.55 -4.43 -9.17
CA VAL A 226 -14.05 -3.45 -10.17
C VAL A 226 -15.46 -2.99 -9.80
N LEU A 227 -16.35 -3.93 -9.44
CA LEU A 227 -17.71 -3.60 -9.02
C LEU A 227 -17.72 -2.74 -7.75
N ASP A 228 -16.89 -3.06 -6.75
CA ASP A 228 -16.76 -2.28 -5.52
C ASP A 228 -16.34 -0.84 -5.83
N VAL A 229 -15.32 -0.66 -6.70
CA VAL A 229 -14.84 0.66 -7.12
C VAL A 229 -15.91 1.40 -7.93
N MET A 230 -16.61 0.72 -8.84
CA MET A 230 -17.68 1.33 -9.63
C MET A 230 -18.86 1.78 -8.77
N GLN A 231 -19.25 0.98 -7.77
CA GLN A 231 -20.30 1.34 -6.81
C GLN A 231 -19.88 2.54 -5.96
N GLU A 232 -18.65 2.53 -5.42
CA GLU A 232 -18.10 3.63 -4.62
C GLU A 232 -18.05 4.95 -5.42
N GLU A 233 -17.64 4.91 -6.68
CA GLU A 233 -17.65 6.07 -7.58
C GLU A 233 -19.07 6.53 -7.92
N HIS A 234 -20.00 5.61 -8.18
CA HIS A 234 -21.39 5.95 -8.49
C HIS A 234 -22.10 6.60 -7.28
N GLU A 235 -21.88 6.09 -6.08
CA GLU A 235 -22.39 6.69 -4.84
C GLU A 235 -21.80 8.08 -4.59
N ASN A 236 -20.49 8.26 -4.81
CA ASN A 236 -19.84 9.55 -4.70
C ASN A 236 -20.36 10.57 -5.73
N HIS A 237 -20.65 10.12 -6.95
CA HIS A 237 -21.23 10.97 -7.99
C HIS A 237 -22.67 11.38 -7.63
N ASN A 238 -23.51 10.42 -7.24
CA ASN A 238 -24.87 10.66 -6.76
C ASN A 238 -24.91 11.65 -5.59
N ARG A 239 -24.00 11.50 -4.62
CA ARG A 239 -23.87 12.43 -3.49
C ARG A 239 -23.51 13.85 -3.90
N LYS A 240 -22.68 14.03 -4.93
CA LYS A 240 -22.28 15.35 -5.45
C LYS A 240 -23.40 16.03 -6.24
N GLU A 241 -24.14 15.27 -7.03
CA GLU A 241 -25.23 15.80 -7.86
C GLU A 241 -26.56 15.92 -7.09
N GLY A 242 -26.63 15.39 -5.87
CA GLY A 242 -27.88 15.35 -5.10
C GLY A 242 -28.90 14.37 -5.68
N HIS A 243 -28.42 13.37 -6.42
CA HIS A 243 -29.21 12.28 -6.98
C HIS A 243 -29.03 11.00 -6.14
N GLY A 244 -29.88 9.99 -6.37
CA GLY A 244 -29.88 8.73 -5.61
C GLY A 244 -30.43 8.84 -4.18
N THR A 245 -30.30 7.79 -3.38
CA THR A 245 -30.94 7.65 -2.06
C THR A 245 -30.62 8.82 -1.10
N ALA A 246 -29.40 9.35 -1.14
CA ALA A 246 -29.01 10.50 -0.33
C ALA A 246 -29.70 11.80 -0.78
N GLY A 247 -29.90 11.97 -2.10
CA GLY A 247 -30.69 13.05 -2.69
C GLY A 247 -32.17 12.95 -2.32
N ASP A 248 -32.74 11.73 -2.39
CA ASP A 248 -34.13 11.46 -2.04
C ASP A 248 -34.41 11.75 -0.56
N ILE A 249 -33.51 11.34 0.35
CA ILE A 249 -33.62 11.64 1.79
C ILE A 249 -33.56 13.15 2.03
N LYS A 250 -32.67 13.87 1.34
CA LYS A 250 -32.59 15.34 1.45
C LYS A 250 -33.89 15.98 0.98
N HIS A 251 -34.42 15.56 -0.17
CA HIS A 251 -35.67 16.08 -0.71
C HIS A 251 -36.88 15.77 0.20
N ILE A 252 -36.92 14.58 0.81
CA ILE A 252 -37.94 14.21 1.80
C ILE A 252 -37.82 15.10 3.04
N LYS A 253 -36.61 15.31 3.56
CA LYS A 253 -36.39 16.16 4.73
C LYS A 253 -36.84 17.60 4.47
N ASP A 254 -36.44 18.18 3.34
CA ASP A 254 -36.83 19.53 2.94
C ASP A 254 -38.36 19.64 2.80
N LYS A 255 -39.01 18.60 2.28
CA LYS A 255 -40.49 18.55 2.16
C LYS A 255 -41.19 18.40 3.51
N THR A 256 -40.64 17.61 4.42
CA THR A 256 -41.18 17.45 5.78
C THR A 256 -41.05 18.75 6.58
N GLU A 257 -39.90 19.43 6.53
CA GLU A 257 -39.73 20.75 7.15
C GLU A 257 -40.71 21.78 6.57
N SER A 258 -40.91 21.77 5.24
CA SER A 258 -41.93 22.58 4.60
C SER A 258 -43.35 22.26 5.07
N MET A 259 -43.66 20.99 5.35
CA MET A 259 -44.99 20.59 5.82
C MET A 259 -45.22 21.01 7.28
N GLU A 260 -44.22 20.88 8.14
CA GLU A 260 -44.27 21.37 9.52
C GLU A 260 -44.53 22.88 9.56
N GLN A 261 -43.81 23.68 8.75
CA GLN A 261 -44.06 25.12 8.67
C GLN A 261 -45.48 25.46 8.22
N ARG A 262 -46.06 24.68 7.29
CA ARG A 262 -47.45 24.87 6.85
C ARG A 262 -48.44 24.52 7.95
N LEU A 263 -48.20 23.47 8.72
CA LEU A 263 -49.04 23.08 9.86
C LEU A 263 -49.04 24.15 10.95
N VAL A 264 -47.86 24.63 11.35
CA VAL A 264 -47.72 25.74 12.33
C VAL A 264 -48.47 26.99 11.85
N ARG A 265 -48.37 27.30 10.55
CA ARG A 265 -49.10 28.44 9.96
C ARG A 265 -50.62 28.23 10.00
N MET A 266 -51.11 27.03 9.72
CA MET A 266 -52.54 26.71 9.81
C MET A 266 -53.06 26.78 11.25
N GLU A 267 -52.28 26.28 12.21
CA GLU A 267 -52.61 26.36 13.63
C GLU A 267 -52.75 27.81 14.10
N ALA A 268 -51.79 28.68 13.76
CA ALA A 268 -51.87 30.11 14.06
C ALA A 268 -53.08 30.81 13.42
N LEU A 269 -53.45 30.44 12.19
CA LEU A 269 -54.65 30.97 11.52
C LEU A 269 -55.94 30.48 12.19
N LEU A 270 -56.00 29.23 12.64
CA LEU A 270 -57.15 28.69 13.36
C LEU A 270 -57.34 29.36 14.71
N GLU A 271 -56.26 29.59 15.46
CA GLU A 271 -56.30 30.36 16.71
C GLU A 271 -56.85 31.77 16.50
N GLN A 272 -56.42 32.47 15.44
CA GLN A 272 -56.96 33.78 15.09
C GLN A 272 -58.45 33.75 14.72
N VAL A 273 -58.90 32.70 14.01
CA VAL A 273 -60.33 32.56 13.65
C VAL A 273 -61.17 32.27 14.88
N VAL A 274 -60.69 31.41 15.79
CA VAL A 274 -61.35 31.11 17.06
C VAL A 274 -61.45 32.36 17.91
N SER A 275 -60.34 33.10 18.09
CA SER A 275 -60.32 34.33 18.89
C SER A 275 -61.27 35.41 18.37
N ARG A 276 -61.47 35.47 17.04
CA ARG A 276 -62.35 36.44 16.37
C ARG A 276 -63.83 36.05 16.42
N LYS A 277 -64.15 34.79 16.74
CA LYS A 277 -65.53 34.29 16.92
C LYS A 277 -66.01 34.37 18.38
N SER A 278 -65.08 34.46 19.32
CA SER A 278 -65.33 34.50 20.77
C SER A 278 -65.34 35.91 21.38
N GLY A 279 -65.17 36.96 20.58
CA GLY A 279 -65.37 38.36 20.96
C GLY A 279 -66.51 38.96 20.16
#